data_AF-A0A8X6U7Z5-F1
#
_entry.id   AF-A0A8X6U7Z5-F1
#
_cell.length_a   1.000
_cell.length_b   1.000
_cell.length_c   1.000
_cell.angle_alpha   90.00
_cell.angle_beta   90.00
_cell.angle_gamma   90.00
#
_symmetry.space_group_name_H-M   'P 1'
#
loop_
_entity.id
_entity.type
_entity.pdbx_description
1 polymer ?
#
loop_
_entity_poly.entity_id
_entity_poly.type
_entity_poly.pdbx_seq_one_letter_code
_entity_poly.pdbx_strand_id
1 'polypeptide(L)'
;INWMKYFNGLLSDPIFQNESLIVAVPDFVIRFADLMINTDKRVIANYMMWRAAGQTLSLLSKDWRALAQEYSTVITGKSQEEPRWEQCLSSLSGSLGIALSSYYVRHYFKDGSKDSVS
;
A
#
# COMPACT_ATOMS: atom_id res chain seq x y z
N ILE A 1 18.38 8.46 13.86
CA ILE A 1 17.81 8.71 12.50
C ILE A 1 17.81 10.21 12.24
N ASN A 2 18.23 10.67 11.05
CA ASN A 2 18.12 12.08 10.69
C ASN A 2 16.76 12.33 10.01
N TRP A 3 15.76 12.71 10.82
CA TRP A 3 14.38 12.91 10.37
C TRP A 3 14.22 14.08 9.39
N MET A 4 14.93 15.19 9.60
CA MET A 4 14.89 16.35 8.69
C MET A 4 15.35 15.96 7.28
N LYS A 5 16.46 15.23 7.17
CA LYS A 5 16.95 14.74 5.87
C LYS A 5 15.95 13.77 5.23
N TYR A 6 15.34 12.90 6.03
CA TYR A 6 14.37 11.91 5.53
C TYR A 6 13.13 12.59 4.94
N PHE A 7 12.48 13.47 5.70
CA PHE A 7 11.26 14.13 5.25
C PHE A 7 11.51 15.10 4.09
N ASN A 8 12.58 15.91 4.15
CA ASN A 8 12.93 16.82 3.03
C ASN A 8 13.43 16.10 1.78
N GLY A 9 13.79 14.81 1.88
CA GLY A 9 14.07 13.97 0.71
C GLY A 9 12.83 13.28 0.15
N LEU A 10 11.72 13.22 0.90
CA LEU A 10 10.50 12.52 0.53
C LEU A 10 9.39 13.48 0.07
N LEU A 11 9.26 14.62 0.74
CA LEU A 11 8.19 15.60 0.51
C LEU A 11 8.63 16.62 -0.55
N SER A 12 7.68 17.05 -1.38
CA SER A 12 7.91 18.12 -2.36
C SER A 12 8.09 19.48 -1.70
N ASP A 13 7.32 19.74 -0.63
CA ASP A 13 7.42 20.95 0.17
C ASP A 13 8.38 20.72 1.35
N PRO A 14 9.32 21.64 1.60
CA PRO A 14 10.28 21.49 2.68
C PRO A 14 9.61 21.66 4.05
N ILE A 15 10.02 20.83 5.00
CA ILE A 15 9.64 20.95 6.40
C ILE A 15 10.75 21.63 7.21
N PHE A 16 10.34 22.32 8.28
CA PHE A 16 11.22 23.04 9.21
C PHE A 16 11.25 22.35 10.59
N GLN A 17 12.22 22.72 11.44
CA GLN A 17 12.40 22.08 12.75
C GLN A 17 11.25 22.32 13.73
N ASN A 18 10.47 23.39 13.54
CA ASN A 18 9.33 23.77 14.37
C ASN A 18 8.01 23.10 13.93
N GLU A 19 8.05 22.22 12.93
CA GLU A 19 6.87 21.49 12.47
C GLU A 19 6.39 20.49 13.52
N SER A 20 5.08 20.48 13.77
CA SER A 20 4.46 19.52 14.68
C SER A 20 4.11 18.23 13.94
N LEU A 21 4.50 17.09 14.51
CA LEU A 21 4.26 15.77 13.93
C LEU A 21 3.37 14.93 14.85
N ILE A 22 2.41 14.22 14.26
CA ILE A 22 1.59 13.23 14.97
C ILE A 22 2.28 11.88 14.87
N VAL A 23 2.71 11.33 16.01
CA VAL A 23 3.29 9.99 16.09
C VAL A 23 2.24 9.03 16.65
N ALA A 24 1.56 8.30 15.76
CA ALA A 24 0.45 7.42 16.13
C ALA A 24 0.84 6.28 17.08
N VAL A 25 2.06 5.74 16.94
CA VAL A 25 2.57 4.63 17.78
C VAL A 25 4.02 4.94 18.22
N PRO A 26 4.21 5.74 19.28
CA PRO A 26 5.54 6.20 19.70
C PRO A 26 6.52 5.06 20.03
N ASP A 27 6.04 4.03 20.75
CA ASP A 27 6.89 2.89 21.16
C ASP A 27 7.48 2.14 19.96
N PHE A 28 6.71 2.00 18.88
CA PHE A 28 7.20 1.39 17.64
C PHE A 28 8.36 2.19 17.05
N VAL A 29 8.24 3.52 16.97
CA VAL A 29 9.26 4.40 16.38
C VAL A 29 10.56 4.35 17.18
N ILE A 30 10.47 4.31 18.51
CA ILE A 30 11.64 4.20 19.39
C ILE A 30 12.36 2.87 19.17
N ARG A 31 11.63 1.74 19.22
CA ARG A 31 12.22 0.40 19.02
C ARG A 31 12.74 0.20 17.60
N PHE A 32 12.05 0.76 16.61
CA PHE A 32 12.51 0.76 15.23
C PHE A 32 13.83 1.52 15.06
N ALA A 33 13.97 2.68 15.71
CA ALA A 33 15.22 3.44 15.66
C ALA A 33 16.40 2.65 16.25
N ASP A 34 16.18 1.95 17.37
CA ASP A 34 17.17 1.06 17.96
C ASP A 34 17.52 -0.12 17.03
N LEU A 35 16.51 -0.79 16.49
CA LEU A 35 16.70 -1.90 15.53
C LEU A 35 17.52 -1.45 14.31
N MET A 36 17.25 -0.26 13.76
CA MET A 36 17.95 0.28 12.59
C MET A 36 19.42 0.62 12.86
N ILE A 37 19.77 0.95 14.10
CA ILE A 37 21.17 1.21 14.51
C ILE A 37 21.91 -0.11 14.71
N ASN A 38 21.24 -1.11 15.30
CA ASN A 38 21.85 -2.37 15.70
C ASN A 38 21.84 -3.45 14.59
N THR A 39 21.12 -3.24 13.50
CA THR A 39 21.04 -4.19 12.38
C THR A 39 22.04 -3.83 11.29
N ASP A 40 22.72 -4.84 10.74
CA ASP A 40 23.64 -4.68 9.62
C ASP A 40 22.94 -4.01 8.41
N LYS A 41 23.62 -3.01 7.82
CA LYS A 41 23.08 -2.24 6.68
C LYS A 41 22.71 -3.12 5.48
N ARG A 42 23.42 -4.23 5.25
CA ARG A 42 23.12 -5.21 4.22
C ARG A 42 21.81 -5.94 4.49
N VAL A 43 21.54 -6.29 5.74
CA VAL A 43 20.28 -6.93 6.14
C VAL A 43 19.11 -5.97 5.92
N ILE A 44 19.26 -4.71 6.34
CA ILE A 44 18.26 -3.66 6.11
C ILE A 44 18.02 -3.46 4.61
N ALA A 45 19.08 -3.34 3.80
CA ALA A 45 18.97 -3.16 2.35
C ALA A 45 18.27 -4.34 1.67
N ASN A 46 18.64 -5.57 2.00
CA ASN A 46 18.01 -6.77 1.47
C ASN A 46 16.53 -6.84 1.85
N TYR A 47 16.19 -6.50 3.10
CA TYR A 47 14.79 -6.45 3.53
C TYR A 47 14.00 -5.41 2.74
N MET A 48 14.52 -4.18 2.58
CA MET A 48 13.85 -3.14 1.80
C MET A 48 13.65 -3.56 0.33
N MET A 49 14.67 -4.16 -0.29
CA MET A 49 14.59 -4.65 -1.67
C MET A 49 13.58 -5.79 -1.81
N TRP A 50 13.55 -6.72 -0.86
CA TRP A 50 12.56 -7.78 -0.84
C TRP A 50 11.13 -7.24 -0.71
N ARG A 51 10.92 -6.25 0.16
CA ARG A 51 9.62 -5.57 0.30
C ARG A 51 9.19 -4.92 -1.02
N ALA A 52 10.11 -4.26 -1.72
CA ALA A 52 9.81 -3.67 -3.03
C ALA A 52 9.49 -4.73 -4.09
N ALA A 53 10.30 -5.79 -4.18
CA ALA A 53 10.06 -6.90 -5.09
C ALA A 53 8.69 -7.55 -4.83
N GLY A 54 8.37 -7.87 -3.58
CA GLY A 54 7.10 -8.49 -3.21
C GLY A 54 5.87 -7.65 -3.60
N GLN A 55 5.97 -6.31 -3.55
CA GLN A 55 4.88 -5.42 -3.99
C GLN A 55 4.70 -5.39 -5.50
N THR A 56 5.75 -5.66 -6.29
CA THR A 56 5.69 -5.59 -7.76
C THR A 56 5.33 -6.92 -8.42
N LEU A 57 5.50 -8.06 -7.75
CA LEU A 57 5.24 -9.39 -8.33
C LEU A 57 3.85 -9.53 -8.96
N SER A 58 2.82 -8.93 -8.36
CA SER A 58 1.42 -8.98 -8.85
C SER A 58 1.20 -8.24 -10.19
N LEU A 59 2.14 -7.36 -10.55
CA LEU A 59 2.11 -6.54 -11.77
C LEU A 59 2.91 -7.16 -12.92
N LEU A 60 3.68 -8.22 -12.65
CA LEU A 60 4.57 -8.85 -13.61
C LEU A 60 3.87 -9.98 -14.40
N SER A 61 4.66 -10.71 -15.19
CA SER A 61 4.19 -11.85 -15.97
C SER A 61 3.57 -12.96 -15.10
N LYS A 62 2.88 -13.90 -15.75
CA LYS A 62 2.17 -14.99 -15.08
C LYS A 62 3.07 -15.80 -14.13
N ASP A 63 4.32 -16.02 -14.49
CA ASP A 63 5.24 -16.84 -13.68
C ASP A 63 5.56 -16.17 -12.34
N TRP A 64 5.79 -14.85 -12.35
CA TRP A 64 5.98 -14.08 -11.12
C TRP A 64 4.73 -14.02 -10.24
N ARG A 65 3.55 -13.91 -10.86
CA ARG A 65 2.27 -13.96 -10.14
C ARG A 65 2.01 -15.34 -9.54
N ALA A 66 2.39 -16.41 -10.23
CA ALA A 66 2.30 -17.77 -9.70
C ALA A 66 3.17 -17.95 -8.45
N LEU A 67 4.40 -17.43 -8.46
CA LEU A 67 5.27 -17.42 -7.28
C LEU A 67 4.67 -16.62 -6.11
N ALA A 68 4.10 -15.44 -6.39
CA ALA A 68 3.42 -14.64 -5.38
C ALA A 68 2.18 -15.38 -4.81
N GLN A 69 1.45 -16.11 -5.66
CA GLN A 69 0.31 -16.90 -5.25
C GLN A 69 0.73 -18.07 -4.37
N GLU A 70 1.83 -18.76 -4.66
CA GLU A 70 2.35 -19.84 -3.81
C GLU A 70 2.63 -19.33 -2.38
N TYR A 71 3.33 -18.20 -2.27
CA TYR A 71 3.57 -17.55 -0.98
C TYR A 71 2.27 -17.11 -0.28
N SER A 72 1.35 -16.48 -1.01
CA SER A 72 0.05 -16.05 -0.49
C SER A 72 -0.81 -17.21 -0.02
N THR A 73 -0.75 -18.35 -0.69
CA THR A 73 -1.51 -19.57 -0.33
C THR A 73 -1.13 -20.05 1.05
N VAL A 74 0.17 -20.01 1.41
CA VAL A 74 0.65 -20.39 2.75
C VAL A 74 0.10 -19.46 3.83
N ILE A 75 -0.02 -18.16 3.54
CA ILE A 75 -0.48 -17.16 4.51
C ILE A 75 -1.99 -17.15 4.67
N THR A 76 -2.72 -17.26 3.55
CA THR A 76 -4.16 -16.99 3.50
C THR A 76 -5.01 -18.25 3.35
N GLY A 77 -4.41 -19.39 2.99
CA GLY A 77 -5.12 -20.62 2.63
C GLY A 77 -5.83 -20.57 1.26
N LYS A 78 -5.79 -19.44 0.54
CA LYS A 78 -6.43 -19.31 -0.78
C LYS A 78 -5.61 -20.06 -1.83
N SER A 79 -6.18 -21.13 -2.40
CA SER A 79 -5.48 -22.00 -3.35
C SER A 79 -5.41 -21.46 -4.78
N GLN A 80 -6.17 -20.42 -5.11
CA GLN A 80 -6.25 -19.86 -6.46
C GLN A 80 -6.15 -18.34 -6.43
N GLU A 81 -5.53 -17.81 -7.48
CA GLU A 81 -5.46 -16.38 -7.75
C GLU A 81 -6.87 -15.86 -8.09
N GLU A 82 -7.23 -14.68 -7.58
CA GLU A 82 -8.49 -14.01 -7.96
C GLU A 82 -8.53 -13.75 -9.47
N PRO A 83 -9.70 -13.85 -10.13
CA PRO A 83 -9.82 -13.55 -11.54
C PRO A 83 -9.23 -12.19 -11.90
N ARG A 84 -8.55 -12.09 -13.05
CA ARG A 84 -7.78 -10.88 -13.39
C ARG A 84 -8.65 -9.63 -13.47
N TRP A 85 -9.90 -9.74 -13.89
CA TRP A 85 -10.83 -8.61 -13.95
C TRP A 85 -11.18 -8.07 -12.56
N GLU A 86 -11.29 -8.94 -11.55
CA GLU A 86 -11.52 -8.55 -10.15
C GLU A 86 -10.31 -7.82 -9.58
N GLN A 87 -9.11 -8.32 -9.85
CA GLN A 87 -7.87 -7.64 -9.47
C GLN A 87 -7.78 -6.23 -10.08
N CYS A 88 -8.10 -6.13 -11.37
CA CYS A 88 -8.12 -4.83 -12.07
C CYS A 88 -9.17 -3.89 -11.48
N LEU A 89 -10.38 -4.39 -11.17
CA LEU A 89 -11.43 -3.60 -10.56
C LEU A 89 -11.04 -3.14 -9.15
N SER A 90 -10.43 -4.01 -8.34
CA SER A 90 -9.90 -3.66 -7.01
C SER A 90 -8.82 -2.59 -7.12
N SER A 91 -7.91 -2.72 -8.08
CA SER A 91 -6.85 -1.73 -8.32
C SER A 91 -7.45 -0.38 -8.73
N LEU A 92 -8.43 -0.39 -9.64
CA LEU A 92 -9.15 0.81 -10.06
C LEU A 92 -9.93 1.46 -8.91
N SER A 93 -10.58 0.66 -8.07
CA SER A 93 -11.31 1.13 -6.90
C SER A 93 -10.37 1.80 -5.89
N GLY A 94 -9.20 1.20 -5.64
CA GLY A 94 -8.19 1.73 -4.72
C GLY A 94 -7.52 3.02 -5.21
N SER A 95 -7.29 3.16 -6.53
CA SER A 95 -6.62 4.35 -7.09
C SER A 95 -7.57 5.44 -7.56
N LEU A 96 -8.74 5.07 -8.09
CA LEU A 96 -9.69 5.95 -8.78
C LEU A 96 -11.13 5.77 -8.27
N GLY A 97 -11.30 5.43 -6.98
CA GLY A 97 -12.59 5.09 -6.38
C GLY A 97 -13.69 6.13 -6.60
N ILE A 98 -13.38 7.42 -6.51
CA ILE A 98 -14.36 8.50 -6.76
C ILE A 98 -14.81 8.50 -8.24
N ALA A 99 -13.87 8.41 -9.17
CA ALA A 99 -14.18 8.38 -10.60
C ALA A 99 -15.01 7.13 -10.96
N LEU A 100 -14.62 5.98 -10.42
CA LEU A 100 -15.35 4.72 -10.58
C LEU A 100 -16.78 4.81 -10.02
N SER A 101 -16.94 5.39 -8.82
CA SER A 101 -18.25 5.56 -8.17
C SER A 101 -19.13 6.53 -8.96
N SER A 102 -18.58 7.65 -9.43
CA SER A 102 -19.27 8.62 -10.28
C SER A 102 -19.74 7.99 -11.59
N TYR A 103 -18.88 7.19 -12.23
CA TYR A 103 -19.22 6.43 -13.43
C TYR A 103 -20.38 5.46 -13.16
N TYR A 104 -20.33 4.71 -12.06
CA TYR A 104 -21.39 3.78 -11.67
C TYR A 104 -22.73 4.50 -11.44
N VAL A 105 -22.73 5.58 -10.66
CA VAL A 105 -23.95 6.36 -10.37
C VAL A 105 -24.61 6.86 -11.64
N ARG A 106 -23.83 7.44 -12.57
CA ARG A 106 -24.36 7.99 -13.84
C ARG A 106 -25.06 6.97 -14.73
N HIS A 107 -24.67 5.69 -14.66
CA HIS A 107 -25.17 4.67 -15.58
C HIS A 107 -26.15 3.68 -14.94
N TYR A 108 -26.05 3.47 -13.63
CA TYR A 108 -26.76 2.38 -12.95
C TYR A 108 -27.60 2.83 -11.76
N PHE A 109 -27.43 4.05 -11.25
CA PHE A 109 -28.24 4.57 -10.15
C PHE A 109 -29.46 5.31 -10.71
N LYS A 110 -30.66 4.75 -10.48
CA LYS A 110 -31.92 5.31 -10.98
C LYS A 110 -32.36 6.52 -10.14
N ASP A 111 -32.97 7.50 -10.80
CA ASP A 111 -33.61 8.63 -10.13
C ASP A 111 -34.65 8.14 -9.10
N GLY A 112 -34.63 8.72 -7.90
CA GLY A 112 -35.49 8.35 -6.76
C GLY A 112 -34.93 7.27 -5.82
N SER A 113 -33.85 6.56 -6.19
CA SER A 113 -33.24 5.53 -5.32
C SER A 113 -32.66 6.09 -4.03
N LYS A 114 -32.36 7.39 -3.99
CA LYS A 114 -31.85 8.08 -2.80
C LYS A 114 -32.98 8.47 -1.84
N ASP A 115 -34.15 8.82 -2.37
CA ASP A 115 -35.33 9.25 -1.60
C ASP A 115 -36.03 8.06 -0.92
N SER A 116 -35.87 6.84 -1.45
CA SER A 116 -36.38 5.61 -0.85
C SER A 116 -35.56 5.05 0.33
N VAL A 117 -34.43 5.69 0.66
CA VAL A 117 -33.47 5.22 1.68
C VAL A 117 -33.28 6.27 2.79
N SER A 118 -33.97 7.40 2.71
CA SER A 118 -34.07 8.41 3.79
C SER A 118 -35.40 8.28 4.53
#